data_AF-A0A5D2W527-F1
#
_entry.id   AF-A0A5D2W527-F1
#
_cell.length_a   1.000
_cell.length_b   1.000
_cell.length_c   1.000
_cell.angle_alpha   90.00
_cell.angle_beta   90.00
_cell.angle_gamma   90.00
#
_symmetry.space_group_name_H-M   'P 1'
#
loop_
_entity.id
_entity.type
_entity.pdbx_description
1 polymer ?
#
loop_
_entity_poly.entity_id
_entity_poly.type
_entity_poly.pdbx_seq_one_letter_code
_entity_poly.pdbx_strand_id
1 'polypeptide(L)'
;MKKHFGNLDQAVKSLEFQFAKEETETPCGLKARAATTSMYKNNDYRNIISKHHTSPIEAIFCSDTNQSMYCQLLAGLIQPDEVVMVGSQFATALLRAIKFLEDYWKELCSNIRSGQISDWITDSGCKNAASSIMKPNPQLADSIHKICSCESSEGIIKKLWPNAKFIRAITTGVMSQYVETLEFYSGGLPLVSNTYVCSEAFCRINLEPLSGPSYVSYTFLPTTAYFDCLPVNNNSLSLSQEVQFNYASQHEPVEKKSNNENIEPIDLVHVKLGQYYELLVTSYAGLYR
;
A
#
# COMPACT_ATOMS: atom_id res chain seq x y z
N MET A 1 -3.45 16.14 2.45
CA MET A 1 -4.52 15.67 1.54
C MET A 1 -5.51 16.76 1.17
N LYS A 2 -6.39 17.26 2.07
CA LYS A 2 -7.38 18.31 1.74
C LYS A 2 -6.78 19.59 1.11
N LYS A 3 -5.62 20.04 1.60
CA LYS A 3 -4.88 21.18 1.06
C LYS A 3 -4.48 21.01 -0.42
N HIS A 4 -4.18 19.79 -0.85
CA HIS A 4 -3.60 19.51 -2.19
C HIS A 4 -4.63 18.97 -3.18
N PHE A 5 -5.66 18.25 -2.71
CA PHE A 5 -6.67 17.61 -3.56
C PHE A 5 -8.07 18.21 -3.40
N GLY A 6 -8.20 19.30 -2.63
CA GLY A 6 -9.47 19.96 -2.32
C GLY A 6 -10.31 19.16 -1.33
N ASN A 7 -11.59 19.52 -1.23
CA ASN A 7 -12.52 18.83 -0.35
C ASN A 7 -12.87 17.45 -0.92
N LEU A 8 -12.40 16.38 -0.27
CA LEU A 8 -12.72 14.99 -0.60
C LEU A 8 -14.01 14.51 0.11
N ASP A 9 -14.71 15.41 0.82
CA ASP A 9 -15.84 15.08 1.70
C ASP A 9 -17.18 14.87 0.96
N GLN A 10 -17.28 15.11 -0.35
CA GLN A 10 -18.48 14.79 -1.14
C GLN A 10 -18.45 13.33 -1.56
N ALA A 11 -19.22 12.44 -0.91
CA ALA A 11 -19.58 11.06 -1.33
C ALA A 11 -18.58 10.37 -2.30
N VAL A 12 -17.33 10.29 -1.88
CA VAL A 12 -16.20 9.90 -2.73
C VAL A 12 -15.49 8.75 -2.03
N LYS A 13 -15.25 7.67 -2.78
CA LYS A 13 -14.68 6.42 -2.28
C LYS A 13 -13.24 6.23 -2.75
N SER A 14 -12.53 5.41 -1.97
CA SER A 14 -11.18 4.96 -2.23
C SER A 14 -11.20 3.46 -2.57
N LEU A 15 -10.62 3.10 -3.70
CA LEU A 15 -10.31 1.72 -4.03
C LEU A 15 -8.90 1.43 -3.51
N GLU A 16 -8.82 0.89 -2.29
CA GLU A 16 -7.55 0.47 -1.69
C GLU A 16 -7.53 -1.05 -1.56
N PHE A 17 -6.58 -1.71 -2.23
CA PHE A 17 -6.39 -3.16 -2.12
C PHE A 17 -5.70 -3.49 -0.80
N GLN A 18 -6.46 -4.11 0.10
CA GLN A 18 -6.05 -4.41 1.47
C GLN A 18 -6.22 -5.90 1.76
N PHE A 19 -5.23 -6.50 2.41
CA PHE A 19 -5.21 -7.93 2.70
C PHE A 19 -4.85 -8.15 4.16
N ALA A 20 -5.80 -8.65 4.95
CA ALA A 20 -5.50 -9.13 6.28
C ALA A 20 -4.66 -10.40 6.19
N LYS A 21 -3.66 -10.51 7.07
CA LYS A 21 -2.88 -11.74 7.26
C LYS A 21 -3.41 -12.54 8.44
N GLU A 22 -3.21 -13.85 8.38
CA GLU A 22 -3.50 -14.75 9.50
C GLU A 22 -2.76 -14.31 10.76
N GLU A 23 -3.39 -14.55 11.91
CA GLU A 23 -2.80 -14.27 13.21
C GLU A 23 -2.46 -15.58 13.90
N THR A 24 -1.36 -15.56 14.64
CA THR A 24 -0.94 -16.68 15.49
C THR A 24 -1.12 -16.30 16.96
N GLU A 25 -1.01 -17.29 17.84
CA GLU A 25 -1.11 -17.10 19.28
C GLU A 25 0.19 -17.57 19.93
N THR A 26 0.72 -16.77 20.85
CA THR A 26 1.88 -17.14 21.65
C THR A 26 1.49 -18.18 22.70
N PRO A 27 2.47 -18.91 23.30
CA PRO A 27 2.16 -19.89 24.35
C PRO A 27 1.42 -19.33 25.58
N CYS A 28 1.48 -18.01 25.81
CA CYS A 28 0.79 -17.34 26.92
C CYS A 28 -0.55 -16.69 26.51
N GLY A 29 -1.04 -16.95 25.30
CA GLY A 29 -2.34 -16.49 24.82
C GLY A 29 -2.35 -15.11 24.15
N LEU A 30 -1.18 -14.48 23.94
CA LEU A 30 -1.11 -13.20 23.24
C LEU A 30 -1.22 -13.41 21.73
N LYS A 31 -2.00 -12.56 21.04
CA LYS A 31 -2.12 -12.60 19.58
C LYS A 31 -0.92 -11.94 18.91
N ALA A 32 -0.26 -12.65 18.00
CA ALA A 32 0.79 -12.14 17.14
C ALA A 32 0.27 -12.00 15.70
N ARG A 33 0.38 -10.80 15.14
CA ARG A 33 -0.17 -10.47 13.79
C ARG A 33 0.55 -9.28 13.19
N ALA A 34 0.40 -9.11 11.87
CA ALA A 34 0.86 -7.91 11.18
C ALA A 34 0.18 -6.64 11.73
N ALA A 35 0.94 -5.54 11.81
CA ALA A 35 0.43 -4.25 12.28
C ALA A 35 -0.80 -3.78 11.48
N THR A 36 -0.78 -3.95 10.16
CA THR A 36 -1.90 -3.62 9.27
C THR A 36 -3.14 -4.47 9.56
N THR A 37 -3.00 -5.80 9.77
CA THR A 37 -4.12 -6.65 10.21
C THR A 37 -4.72 -6.14 11.51
N SER A 38 -3.88 -5.72 12.47
CA SER A 38 -4.35 -5.15 13.74
C SER A 38 -5.15 -3.86 13.51
N MET A 39 -4.67 -2.97 12.62
CA MET A 39 -5.41 -1.76 12.23
C MET A 39 -6.75 -2.10 11.58
N TYR A 40 -6.80 -3.08 10.67
CA TYR A 40 -8.04 -3.49 9.99
C TYR A 40 -9.09 -4.04 10.96
N LYS A 41 -8.66 -4.59 12.10
CA LYS A 41 -9.55 -5.11 13.15
C LYS A 41 -10.08 -4.03 14.09
N ASN A 42 -9.49 -2.83 14.09
CA ASN A 42 -9.97 -1.72 14.91
C ASN A 42 -11.35 -1.24 14.42
N ASN A 43 -12.30 -1.04 15.34
CA ASN A 43 -13.67 -0.64 15.01
C ASN A 43 -13.75 0.73 14.34
N ASP A 44 -12.95 1.70 14.76
CA ASP A 44 -12.92 3.03 14.14
C ASP A 44 -12.45 2.93 12.70
N TYR A 45 -11.43 2.11 12.45
CA TYR A 45 -10.92 1.86 11.10
C TYR A 45 -11.95 1.14 10.22
N ARG A 46 -12.66 0.13 10.76
CA ARG A 46 -13.76 -0.55 10.06
C ARG A 46 -14.88 0.41 9.68
N ASN A 47 -15.22 1.34 10.57
CA ASN A 47 -16.23 2.37 10.33
C ASN A 47 -15.79 3.38 9.26
N ILE A 48 -14.49 3.64 9.14
CA ILE A 48 -13.94 4.49 8.07
C ILE A 48 -14.01 3.75 6.73
N ILE A 49 -13.54 2.49 6.67
CA ILE A 49 -13.60 1.68 5.44
C ILE A 49 -15.03 1.60 4.91
N SER A 50 -15.99 1.22 5.77
CA SER A 50 -17.37 1.01 5.32
C SER A 50 -18.04 2.25 4.73
N LYS A 51 -17.55 3.46 5.08
CA LYS A 51 -18.07 4.74 4.59
C LYS A 51 -17.30 5.29 3.40
N HIS A 52 -15.99 5.02 3.32
CA HIS A 52 -15.08 5.74 2.43
C HIS A 52 -14.31 4.83 1.46
N HIS A 53 -14.46 3.52 1.54
CA HIS A 53 -13.82 2.56 0.64
C HIS A 53 -14.84 1.78 -0.18
N THR A 54 -14.43 1.33 -1.36
CA THR A 54 -15.25 0.45 -2.21
C THR A 54 -15.20 -1.00 -1.75
N SER A 55 -14.04 -1.44 -1.26
CA SER A 55 -13.78 -2.82 -0.83
C SER A 55 -14.62 -3.22 0.38
N PRO A 56 -15.42 -4.30 0.31
CA PRO A 56 -16.12 -4.83 1.47
C PRO A 56 -15.15 -5.31 2.54
N ILE A 57 -15.51 -5.16 3.81
CA ILE A 57 -14.65 -5.56 4.93
C ILE A 57 -14.42 -7.07 4.94
N GLU A 58 -15.43 -7.84 4.52
CA GLU A 58 -15.37 -9.29 4.37
C GLU A 58 -14.31 -9.71 3.36
N ALA A 59 -14.20 -8.98 2.23
CA ALA A 59 -13.18 -9.26 1.23
C ALA A 59 -11.77 -8.98 1.75
N ILE A 60 -11.57 -7.96 2.60
CA ILE A 60 -10.27 -7.64 3.22
C ILE A 60 -9.82 -8.75 4.18
N PHE A 61 -10.78 -9.38 4.88
CA PHE A 61 -10.54 -10.45 5.84
C PHE A 61 -10.61 -11.87 5.27
N CYS A 62 -10.90 -12.02 3.98
CA CYS A 62 -10.88 -13.32 3.32
C CYS A 62 -9.46 -13.91 3.31
N SER A 63 -9.32 -15.14 3.78
CA SER A 63 -8.03 -15.85 3.85
C SER A 63 -7.48 -16.21 2.48
N ASP A 64 -8.37 -16.50 1.51
CA ASP A 64 -7.99 -16.72 0.12
C ASP A 64 -7.72 -15.39 -0.57
N THR A 65 -6.44 -15.13 -0.87
CA THR A 65 -6.01 -13.89 -1.49
C THR A 65 -6.59 -13.66 -2.88
N ASN A 66 -6.90 -14.72 -3.63
CA ASN A 66 -7.47 -14.59 -4.97
C ASN A 66 -8.95 -14.19 -4.89
N GLN A 67 -9.71 -14.81 -3.98
CA GLN A 67 -11.11 -14.43 -3.73
C GLN A 67 -11.19 -13.00 -3.19
N SER A 68 -10.32 -12.65 -2.24
CA SER A 68 -10.16 -11.30 -1.72
C SER A 68 -9.90 -10.27 -2.84
N MET A 69 -8.88 -10.53 -3.67
CA MET A 69 -8.51 -9.66 -4.78
C MET A 69 -9.66 -9.47 -5.77
N TYR A 70 -10.30 -10.57 -6.18
CA TYR A 70 -11.41 -10.57 -7.13
C TYR A 70 -12.59 -9.74 -6.61
N CYS A 71 -12.99 -9.94 -5.35
CA CYS A 71 -14.11 -9.21 -4.76
C CYS A 71 -13.81 -7.72 -4.58
N GLN A 72 -12.56 -7.35 -4.22
CA GLN A 72 -12.16 -5.95 -4.12
C GLN A 72 -12.13 -5.26 -5.50
N LEU A 73 -11.59 -5.93 -6.53
CA LEU A 73 -11.63 -5.44 -7.91
C LEU A 73 -13.06 -5.25 -8.39
N LEU A 74 -13.91 -6.26 -8.20
CA LEU A 74 -15.32 -6.21 -8.57
C LEU A 74 -16.04 -5.04 -7.92
N ALA A 75 -15.85 -4.83 -6.61
CA ALA A 75 -16.45 -3.71 -5.91
C ALA A 75 -15.96 -2.34 -6.43
N GLY A 76 -14.68 -2.23 -6.77
CA GLY A 76 -14.11 -1.03 -7.41
C GLY A 76 -14.63 -0.78 -8.83
N LEU A 77 -14.92 -1.84 -9.59
CA LEU A 77 -15.43 -1.73 -10.96
C LEU A 77 -16.93 -1.43 -11.02
N ILE A 78 -17.72 -1.81 -10.02
CA ILE A 78 -19.18 -1.55 -9.97
C ILE A 78 -19.47 -0.05 -9.74
N GLN A 79 -18.57 0.67 -9.08
CA GLN A 79 -18.75 2.09 -8.71
C GLN A 79 -17.60 2.96 -9.24
N PRO A 80 -17.30 2.93 -10.56
CA PRO A 80 -16.09 3.54 -11.09
C PRO A 80 -16.08 5.07 -10.94
N ASP A 81 -17.26 5.70 -11.01
CA ASP A 81 -17.43 7.14 -10.91
C ASP A 81 -17.22 7.69 -9.49
N GLU A 82 -17.37 6.84 -8.46
CA GLU A 82 -17.19 7.25 -7.06
C GLU A 82 -15.71 7.19 -6.62
N VAL A 83 -14.84 6.53 -7.40
CA VAL A 83 -13.44 6.29 -7.04
C VAL A 83 -12.57 7.50 -7.35
N VAL A 84 -12.01 8.12 -6.31
CA VAL A 84 -11.03 9.23 -6.47
C VAL A 84 -9.60 8.84 -6.17
N MET A 85 -9.41 7.70 -5.51
CA MET A 85 -8.11 7.20 -5.11
C MET A 85 -8.09 5.72 -5.40
N VAL A 86 -7.06 5.29 -6.12
CA VAL A 86 -6.76 3.88 -6.35
C VAL A 86 -5.41 3.58 -5.69
N GLY A 87 -5.28 2.46 -5.00
CA GLY A 87 -4.03 2.23 -4.29
C GLY A 87 -3.91 0.90 -3.57
N SER A 88 -2.74 0.74 -2.96
CA SER A 88 -2.48 -0.29 -1.96
C SER A 88 -1.36 0.23 -1.04
N GLN A 89 -1.02 -0.50 0.02
CA GLN A 89 0.08 -0.09 0.89
C GLN A 89 1.41 -0.05 0.15
N PHE A 90 1.70 -1.04 -0.69
CA PHE A 90 2.92 -1.12 -1.49
C PHE A 90 2.63 -1.12 -2.99
N ALA A 91 3.55 -0.57 -3.78
CA ALA A 91 3.48 -0.57 -5.25
C ALA A 91 3.27 -1.98 -5.82
N THR A 92 3.95 -2.99 -5.26
CA THR A 92 3.85 -4.39 -5.66
C THR A 92 2.43 -4.96 -5.54
N ALA A 93 1.72 -4.62 -4.47
CA ALA A 93 0.36 -5.11 -4.25
C ALA A 93 -0.62 -4.52 -5.27
N LEU A 94 -0.47 -3.24 -5.61
CA LEU A 94 -1.25 -2.60 -6.66
C LEU A 94 -0.93 -3.18 -8.04
N LEU A 95 0.36 -3.37 -8.36
CA LEU A 95 0.77 -4.02 -9.62
C LEU A 95 0.22 -5.44 -9.74
N ARG A 96 0.19 -6.20 -8.64
CA ARG A 96 -0.44 -7.53 -8.60
C ARG A 96 -1.95 -7.44 -8.87
N ALA A 97 -2.64 -6.44 -8.33
CA ALA A 97 -4.06 -6.22 -8.61
C ALA A 97 -4.32 -5.90 -10.10
N ILE A 98 -3.45 -5.10 -10.72
CA ILE A 98 -3.54 -4.79 -12.16
C ILE A 98 -3.29 -6.06 -13.00
N LYS A 99 -2.28 -6.87 -12.66
CA LYS A 99 -2.02 -8.15 -13.33
C LYS A 99 -3.21 -9.10 -13.18
N PHE A 100 -3.78 -9.19 -11.98
CA PHE A 100 -4.96 -10.00 -11.73
C PHE A 100 -6.16 -9.51 -12.54
N LEU A 101 -6.33 -8.19 -12.72
CA LEU A 101 -7.34 -7.65 -13.61
C LEU A 101 -7.11 -8.07 -15.07
N GLU A 102 -5.88 -8.03 -15.57
CA GLU A 102 -5.53 -8.49 -16.93
C GLU A 102 -5.92 -9.95 -17.17
N ASP A 103 -5.82 -10.80 -16.14
CA ASP A 103 -6.19 -12.23 -16.24
C ASP A 103 -7.72 -12.46 -16.14
N TYR A 104 -8.42 -11.69 -15.31
CA TYR A 104 -9.82 -11.97 -14.93
C TYR A 104 -10.86 -10.98 -15.47
N TRP A 105 -10.48 -9.94 -16.24
CA TRP A 105 -11.42 -8.90 -16.69
C TRP A 105 -12.63 -9.45 -17.46
N LYS A 106 -12.47 -10.53 -18.25
CA LYS A 106 -13.59 -11.15 -19.00
C LYS A 106 -14.65 -11.70 -18.05
N GLU A 107 -14.19 -12.35 -16.98
CA GLU A 107 -15.04 -12.92 -15.95
C GLU A 107 -15.72 -11.83 -15.13
N LEU A 108 -14.95 -10.80 -14.72
CA LEU A 108 -15.48 -9.62 -14.04
C LEU A 108 -16.57 -8.94 -14.87
N CYS A 109 -16.36 -8.74 -16.18
CA CYS A 109 -17.39 -8.21 -17.08
C CYS A 109 -18.62 -9.14 -17.16
N SER A 110 -18.43 -10.45 -17.22
CA SER A 110 -19.54 -11.42 -17.23
C SER A 110 -20.37 -11.32 -15.95
N ASN A 111 -19.71 -11.29 -14.79
CA ASN A 111 -20.33 -11.15 -13.47
C ASN A 111 -21.09 -9.83 -13.34
N ILE A 112 -20.51 -8.70 -13.78
CA ILE A 112 -21.18 -7.39 -13.77
C ILE A 112 -22.41 -7.41 -14.70
N ARG A 113 -22.31 -8.05 -15.86
CA ARG A 113 -23.42 -8.15 -16.82
C ARG A 113 -24.58 -8.98 -16.28
N SER A 114 -24.30 -10.14 -15.68
CA SER A 114 -25.32 -11.06 -15.14
C SER A 114 -25.82 -10.65 -13.75
N GLY A 115 -25.04 -9.85 -13.01
CA GLY A 115 -25.29 -9.58 -11.59
C GLY A 115 -25.04 -10.79 -10.69
N GLN A 116 -24.27 -11.79 -11.15
CA GLN A 116 -23.98 -13.01 -10.40
C GLN A 116 -22.48 -13.21 -10.25
N ILE A 117 -22.03 -13.47 -9.03
CA ILE A 117 -20.63 -13.78 -8.73
C ILE A 117 -20.30 -15.23 -9.10
N SER A 118 -19.07 -15.46 -9.54
CA SER A 118 -18.58 -16.77 -9.93
C SER A 118 -18.55 -17.80 -8.80
N ASP A 119 -18.79 -19.07 -9.14
CA ASP A 119 -18.94 -20.17 -8.18
C ASP A 119 -17.64 -20.55 -7.43
N TRP A 120 -16.48 -20.19 -7.98
CA TRP A 120 -15.20 -20.42 -7.32
C TRP A 120 -14.97 -19.49 -6.11
N ILE A 121 -15.79 -18.44 -5.97
CA ILE A 121 -15.85 -17.63 -4.75
C ILE A 121 -16.65 -18.40 -3.70
N THR A 122 -15.90 -19.19 -2.92
CA THR A 122 -16.42 -20.11 -1.91
C THR A 122 -16.52 -19.48 -0.53
N ASP A 123 -15.76 -18.40 -0.27
CA ASP A 123 -15.84 -17.66 0.99
C ASP A 123 -17.21 -16.98 1.12
N SER A 124 -17.93 -17.35 2.18
CA SER A 124 -19.29 -16.86 2.42
C SER A 124 -19.37 -15.34 2.64
N GLY A 125 -18.34 -14.74 3.25
CA GLY A 125 -18.27 -13.30 3.47
C GLY A 125 -18.14 -12.55 2.16
N CYS A 126 -17.17 -12.93 1.33
CA CYS A 126 -16.97 -12.43 -0.03
C CYS A 126 -18.24 -12.58 -0.88
N LYS A 127 -18.84 -13.77 -0.88
CA LYS A 127 -20.03 -14.07 -1.69
C LYS A 127 -21.23 -13.21 -1.29
N ASN A 128 -21.50 -13.08 0.01
CA ASN A 128 -22.60 -12.27 0.52
C ASN A 128 -22.36 -10.77 0.27
N ALA A 129 -21.15 -10.29 0.54
CA ALA A 129 -20.78 -8.90 0.31
C ALA A 129 -20.88 -8.53 -1.18
N ALA A 130 -20.33 -9.34 -2.08
CA ALA A 130 -20.44 -9.11 -3.51
C ALA A 130 -21.89 -9.16 -4.00
N SER A 131 -22.68 -10.15 -3.56
CA SER A 131 -24.10 -10.25 -3.94
C SER A 131 -24.92 -9.05 -3.48
N SER A 132 -24.54 -8.40 -2.38
CA SER A 132 -25.23 -7.20 -1.86
C SER A 132 -24.99 -5.95 -2.71
N ILE A 133 -23.85 -5.87 -3.40
CA ILE A 133 -23.48 -4.71 -4.24
C ILE A 133 -23.78 -4.95 -5.73
N MET A 134 -23.88 -6.20 -6.16
CA MET A 134 -24.09 -6.56 -7.56
C MET A 134 -25.53 -6.32 -7.99
N LYS A 135 -25.68 -5.62 -9.11
CA LYS A 135 -26.92 -5.50 -9.88
C LYS A 135 -26.57 -5.70 -11.36
N PRO A 136 -27.40 -6.41 -12.15
CA PRO A 136 -27.12 -6.62 -13.57
C PRO A 136 -26.90 -5.28 -14.28
N ASN A 137 -25.71 -5.05 -14.84
CA ASN A 137 -25.37 -3.81 -15.54
C ASN A 137 -24.57 -4.11 -16.83
N PRO A 138 -25.27 -4.45 -17.93
CA PRO A 138 -24.63 -4.74 -19.21
C PRO A 138 -23.82 -3.57 -19.79
N GLN A 139 -24.30 -2.33 -19.61
CA GLN A 139 -23.64 -1.13 -20.15
C GLN A 139 -22.28 -0.89 -19.52
N LEU A 140 -22.17 -1.06 -18.19
CA LEU A 140 -20.91 -0.98 -17.48
C LEU A 140 -19.96 -2.11 -17.92
N ALA A 141 -20.47 -3.33 -18.04
CA ALA A 141 -19.68 -4.47 -18.51
C ALA A 141 -19.12 -4.25 -19.94
N ASP A 142 -19.91 -3.70 -20.85
CA ASP A 142 -19.46 -3.39 -22.22
C ASP A 142 -18.40 -2.28 -22.23
N SER A 143 -18.54 -1.28 -21.35
CA SER A 143 -17.58 -0.19 -21.20
C SER A 143 -16.23 -0.69 -20.68
N ILE A 144 -16.23 -1.53 -19.63
CA ILE A 144 -15.02 -2.17 -19.10
C ILE A 144 -14.41 -3.11 -20.14
N HIS A 145 -15.23 -3.91 -20.82
CA HIS A 145 -14.77 -4.81 -21.88
C HIS A 145 -14.03 -4.03 -22.98
N LYS A 146 -14.57 -2.90 -23.43
CA LYS A 146 -13.92 -2.06 -24.45
C LYS A 146 -12.55 -1.57 -23.98
N ILE A 147 -12.43 -1.11 -22.74
CA ILE A 147 -11.17 -0.63 -22.16
C ILE A 147 -10.14 -1.77 -22.05
N CYS A 148 -10.53 -2.91 -21.48
CA CYS A 148 -9.61 -4.03 -21.23
C CYS A 148 -9.27 -4.85 -22.48
N SER A 149 -10.07 -4.74 -23.55
CA SER A 149 -9.79 -5.40 -24.84
C SER A 149 -8.72 -4.69 -25.68
N CYS A 150 -8.30 -3.47 -25.31
CA CYS A 150 -7.25 -2.75 -26.01
C CYS A 150 -5.89 -3.43 -25.86
N GLU A 151 -5.06 -3.39 -26.90
CA GLU A 151 -3.72 -4.02 -26.89
C GLU A 151 -2.75 -3.38 -25.88
N SER A 152 -2.95 -2.11 -25.54
CA SER A 152 -2.13 -1.40 -24.56
C SER A 152 -2.90 -1.15 -23.26
N SER A 153 -2.37 -1.72 -22.17
CA SER A 153 -2.79 -1.43 -20.79
C SER A 153 -2.28 -0.08 -20.26
N GLU A 154 -1.64 0.75 -21.09
CA GLU A 154 -1.17 2.08 -20.69
C GLU A 154 -2.35 2.92 -20.19
N GLY A 155 -2.18 3.51 -19.00
CA GLY A 155 -3.19 4.34 -18.36
C GLY A 155 -4.48 3.62 -17.98
N ILE A 156 -4.46 2.28 -17.86
CA ILE A 156 -5.64 1.48 -17.53
C ILE A 156 -6.36 1.96 -16.26
N ILE A 157 -5.62 2.43 -15.25
CA ILE A 157 -6.21 2.92 -13.99
C ILE A 157 -7.10 4.13 -14.27
N LYS A 158 -6.58 5.14 -14.98
CA LYS A 158 -7.35 6.34 -15.31
C LYS A 158 -8.48 6.07 -16.30
N LYS A 159 -8.34 5.07 -17.17
CA LYS A 159 -9.41 4.66 -18.08
C LYS A 159 -10.58 4.00 -17.34
N LEU A 160 -10.29 3.14 -16.36
CA LEU A 160 -11.32 2.43 -15.57
C LEU A 160 -11.94 3.30 -14.49
N TRP A 161 -11.13 4.15 -13.85
CA TRP A 161 -11.54 5.07 -12.80
C TRP A 161 -11.25 6.51 -13.23
N PRO A 162 -12.11 7.09 -14.11
CA PRO A 162 -11.85 8.40 -14.71
C PRO A 162 -11.79 9.56 -13.71
N ASN A 163 -12.47 9.41 -12.56
CA ASN A 163 -12.48 10.40 -11.48
C ASN A 163 -11.31 10.24 -10.49
N ALA A 164 -10.44 9.24 -10.70
CA ALA A 164 -9.25 9.07 -9.88
C ALA A 164 -8.33 10.31 -9.99
N LYS A 165 -7.94 10.84 -8.83
CA LYS A 165 -7.10 12.05 -8.71
C LYS A 165 -5.63 11.72 -8.48
N PHE A 166 -5.35 10.58 -7.85
CA PHE A 166 -4.01 10.13 -7.52
C PHE A 166 -3.99 8.65 -7.21
N ILE A 167 -2.79 8.06 -7.25
CA ILE A 167 -2.54 6.68 -6.85
C ILE A 167 -1.84 6.69 -5.50
N ARG A 168 -2.36 5.96 -4.51
CA ARG A 168 -1.68 5.80 -3.21
C ARG A 168 -0.89 4.50 -3.18
N ALA A 169 0.43 4.59 -3.03
CA ALA A 169 1.31 3.45 -2.82
C ALA A 169 2.66 3.91 -2.24
N ILE A 170 3.29 3.07 -1.41
CA ILE A 170 4.71 3.25 -1.08
C ILE A 170 5.54 2.94 -2.33
N THR A 171 6.23 3.97 -2.81
CA THR A 171 7.11 3.95 -4.00
C THR A 171 8.56 4.33 -3.66
N THR A 172 8.88 4.52 -2.39
CA THR A 172 10.24 4.84 -1.90
C THR A 172 11.01 3.60 -1.47
N GLY A 173 12.33 3.71 -1.32
CA GLY A 173 13.19 2.59 -0.94
C GLY A 173 13.19 1.49 -2.01
N VAL A 174 13.16 0.22 -1.60
CA VAL A 174 13.11 -0.92 -2.55
C VAL A 174 11.90 -0.90 -3.50
N MET A 175 10.86 -0.13 -3.20
CA MET A 175 9.69 0.00 -4.06
C MET A 175 9.89 0.96 -5.24
N SER A 176 11.00 1.71 -5.28
CA SER A 176 11.27 2.66 -6.37
C SER A 176 11.43 2.00 -7.73
N GLN A 177 11.87 0.74 -7.76
CA GLN A 177 11.98 -0.07 -8.99
C GLN A 177 10.65 -0.28 -9.72
N TYR A 178 9.52 -0.08 -9.02
CA TYR A 178 8.18 -0.25 -9.58
C TYR A 178 7.54 1.06 -10.06
N VAL A 179 8.22 2.19 -9.90
CA VAL A 179 7.70 3.51 -10.25
C VAL A 179 7.36 3.60 -11.73
N GLU A 180 8.31 3.26 -12.62
CA GLU A 180 8.10 3.34 -14.07
C GLU A 180 6.92 2.47 -14.53
N THR A 181 6.82 1.25 -14.00
CA THR A 181 5.70 0.34 -14.30
C THR A 181 4.37 0.90 -13.80
N LEU A 182 4.34 1.50 -12.60
CA LEU A 182 3.12 2.14 -12.10
C LEU A 182 2.75 3.39 -12.90
N GLU A 183 3.73 4.19 -13.32
CA GLU A 183 3.51 5.36 -14.17
C GLU A 183 2.88 4.97 -15.51
N PHE A 184 3.36 3.88 -16.13
CA PHE A 184 2.77 3.30 -17.33
C PHE A 184 1.28 2.98 -17.15
N TYR A 185 0.89 2.32 -16.05
CA TYR A 185 -0.52 2.00 -15.78
C TYR A 185 -1.35 3.20 -15.28
N SER A 186 -0.71 4.23 -14.74
CA SER A 186 -1.37 5.37 -14.09
C SER A 186 -2.12 6.29 -15.05
N GLY A 187 -1.61 6.48 -16.27
CA GLY A 187 -2.16 7.45 -17.22
C GLY A 187 -1.92 8.90 -16.79
N GLY A 188 -0.79 9.15 -16.12
CA GLY A 188 -0.37 10.47 -15.63
C GLY A 188 -0.99 10.87 -14.30
N LEU A 189 -1.54 9.92 -13.54
CA LEU A 189 -1.99 10.18 -12.18
C LEU A 189 -0.77 10.29 -11.24
N PRO A 190 -0.72 11.28 -10.34
CA PRO A 190 0.39 11.42 -9.40
C PRO A 190 0.45 10.22 -8.46
N LEU A 191 1.66 9.69 -8.26
CA LEU A 191 1.94 8.63 -7.30
C LEU A 191 2.24 9.25 -5.93
N VAL A 192 1.45 8.88 -4.93
CA VAL A 192 1.46 9.51 -3.61
C VAL A 192 1.88 8.50 -2.55
N SER A 193 3.07 8.70 -1.98
CA SER A 193 3.53 7.98 -0.79
C SER A 193 3.34 8.85 0.45
N ASN A 194 2.32 8.53 1.25
CA ASN A 194 1.84 9.41 2.32
C ASN A 194 2.56 9.24 3.66
N THR A 195 3.02 8.04 3.97
CA THR A 195 3.38 7.64 5.35
C THR A 195 4.60 6.74 5.34
N TYR A 196 5.48 6.96 6.31
CA TYR A 196 6.59 6.08 6.63
C TYR A 196 6.41 5.56 8.05
N VAL A 197 6.11 4.27 8.17
CA VAL A 197 5.65 3.62 9.39
C VAL A 197 6.26 2.23 9.50
N CYS A 198 6.38 1.71 10.72
CA CYS A 198 6.81 0.34 10.99
C CYS A 198 5.90 -0.29 12.07
N SER A 199 6.18 -1.54 12.44
CA SER A 199 5.38 -2.25 13.46
C SER A 199 5.66 -1.71 14.87
N GLU A 200 6.84 -1.15 15.08
CA GLU A 200 7.38 -0.65 16.33
C GLU A 200 6.88 0.77 16.64
N ALA A 201 6.68 1.60 15.62
CA ALA A 201 6.19 2.97 15.76
C ALA A 201 5.62 3.57 14.46
N PHE A 202 4.71 4.53 14.63
CA PHE A 202 4.25 5.39 13.55
C PHE A 202 5.19 6.59 13.43
N CYS A 203 6.09 6.58 12.45
CA CYS A 203 7.24 7.48 12.48
C CYS A 203 7.00 8.82 11.78
N ARG A 204 6.57 8.83 10.51
CA ARG A 204 6.64 10.03 9.67
C ARG A 204 5.52 10.12 8.63
N ILE A 205 5.24 11.34 8.18
CA ILE A 205 4.27 11.65 7.11
C ILE A 205 4.89 12.51 6.02
N ASN A 206 4.41 12.35 4.79
CA ASN A 206 4.78 13.22 3.68
C ASN A 206 3.92 14.49 3.70
N LEU A 207 4.55 15.64 3.92
CA LEU A 207 3.88 16.95 3.92
C LEU A 207 3.67 17.51 2.51
N GLU A 208 4.40 17.00 1.52
CA GLU A 208 4.33 17.38 0.11
C GLU A 208 3.91 16.17 -0.74
N PRO A 209 2.66 15.68 -0.62
CA PRO A 209 2.22 14.43 -1.24
C PRO A 209 2.26 14.43 -2.77
N LEU A 210 2.38 15.61 -3.40
CA LEU A 210 2.45 15.78 -4.86
C LEU A 210 3.88 15.84 -5.39
N SER A 211 4.91 15.77 -4.52
CA SER A 211 6.30 15.67 -4.96
C SER A 211 6.48 14.43 -5.83
N GLY A 212 7.30 14.52 -6.88
CA GLY A 212 7.63 13.35 -7.69
C GLY A 212 8.20 12.19 -6.85
N PRO A 213 8.07 10.93 -7.28
CA PRO A 213 8.48 9.76 -6.48
C PRO A 213 9.93 9.80 -5.99
N SER A 214 10.83 10.42 -6.76
CA SER A 214 12.26 10.58 -6.40
C SER A 214 12.54 11.67 -5.36
N TYR A 215 11.59 12.56 -5.07
CA TYR A 215 11.76 13.72 -4.19
C TYR A 215 10.96 13.60 -2.89
N VAL A 216 10.36 12.44 -2.63
CA VAL A 216 9.54 12.20 -1.45
C VAL A 216 10.38 12.35 -0.18
N SER A 217 9.93 13.22 0.71
CA SER A 217 10.50 13.41 2.04
C SER A 217 9.44 13.20 3.12
N TYR A 218 9.81 12.48 4.18
CA TYR A 218 8.90 12.22 5.30
C TYR A 218 9.32 13.01 6.54
N THR A 219 8.39 13.80 7.07
CA THR A 219 8.56 14.59 8.28
C THR A 219 8.13 13.78 9.50
N PHE A 220 8.97 13.75 10.52
CA PHE A 220 8.66 13.10 11.78
C PHE A 220 7.45 13.70 12.48
N LEU A 221 6.72 12.86 13.20
CA LEU A 221 5.68 13.29 14.14
C LEU A 221 6.23 13.17 15.56
N PRO A 222 6.72 14.27 16.18
CA PRO A 222 7.43 14.20 17.47
C PRO A 222 6.60 13.65 18.64
N THR A 223 5.28 13.54 18.48
CA THR A 223 4.35 13.07 19.52
C THR A 223 4.15 11.55 19.51
N THR A 224 4.59 10.84 18.47
CA THR A 224 4.26 9.40 18.32
C THR A 224 5.25 8.48 19.03
N ALA A 225 6.52 8.88 19.13
CA ALA A 225 7.58 8.21 19.85
C ALA A 225 8.73 9.21 20.09
N TYR A 226 9.69 8.84 20.94
CA TYR A 226 10.95 9.57 21.04
C TYR A 226 11.95 8.99 20.03
N PHE A 227 12.62 9.86 19.28
CA PHE A 227 13.47 9.48 18.15
C PHE A 227 14.90 10.00 18.34
N ASP A 228 15.86 9.08 18.38
CA ASP A 228 17.28 9.41 18.28
C ASP A 228 17.80 9.01 16.88
N CYS A 229 18.89 9.64 16.45
CA CYS A 229 19.52 9.40 15.16
C CYS A 229 20.98 9.02 15.37
N LEU A 230 21.38 7.84 14.91
CA LEU A 230 22.77 7.37 14.97
C LEU A 230 23.47 7.69 13.64
N PRO A 231 24.50 8.55 13.61
CA PRO A 231 25.26 8.87 12.39
C PRO A 231 25.79 7.63 11.67
N VAL A 232 25.59 7.56 10.35
CA VAL A 232 26.13 6.49 9.48
C VAL A 232 27.26 7.06 8.64
N ASN A 233 28.45 6.46 8.72
CA ASN A 233 29.58 6.86 7.88
C ASN A 233 29.34 6.49 6.41
N ASN A 234 29.59 7.43 5.49
CA ASN A 234 29.34 7.22 4.05
C ASN A 234 30.06 5.98 3.47
N ASN A 235 31.17 5.53 4.05
CA ASN A 235 31.91 4.35 3.61
C ASN A 235 31.18 3.02 3.87
N SER A 236 30.20 2.95 4.77
CA SER A 236 29.40 1.73 4.99
C SER A 236 28.21 1.62 4.03
N LEU A 237 27.80 2.73 3.40
CA LEU A 237 26.69 2.74 2.45
C LEU A 237 27.06 2.12 1.10
N SER A 238 28.31 2.28 0.65
CA SER A 238 28.82 1.64 -0.59
C SER A 238 28.85 0.12 -0.51
N LEU A 239 29.22 -0.46 0.66
CA LEU A 239 29.15 -1.90 0.86
C LEU A 239 27.71 -2.44 0.89
N SER A 240 26.76 -1.69 1.45
CA SER A 240 25.37 -2.15 1.53
C SER A 240 24.64 -2.18 0.18
N GLN A 241 25.07 -1.36 -0.79
CA GLN A 241 24.58 -1.40 -2.17
C GLN A 241 25.16 -2.59 -2.96
N GLU A 242 26.43 -2.98 -2.73
CA GLU A 242 27.04 -4.14 -3.39
C GLU A 242 26.54 -5.49 -2.83
N VAL A 243 26.25 -5.56 -1.53
CA VAL A 243 25.77 -6.80 -0.89
C VAL A 243 24.33 -7.15 -1.30
N GLN A 244 23.52 -6.19 -1.74
CA GLN A 244 22.16 -6.47 -2.25
C GLN A 244 22.12 -7.05 -3.67
N PHE A 245 23.23 -7.03 -4.42
CA PHE A 245 23.28 -7.53 -5.81
C PHE A 245 24.03 -8.86 -6.01
N ASN A 246 24.77 -9.37 -5.01
CA ASN A 246 25.58 -10.59 -5.16
C ASN A 246 25.20 -11.70 -4.18
N TYR A 247 24.04 -12.34 -4.41
CA TYR A 247 23.72 -13.67 -3.84
C TYR A 247 24.43 -14.78 -4.63
N ALA A 248 25.76 -14.73 -4.77
CA ALA A 248 26.60 -15.87 -5.18
C ALA A 248 28.08 -15.46 -5.22
N SER A 249 28.75 -15.34 -4.08
CA SER A 249 30.19 -15.60 -3.99
C SER A 249 30.60 -15.77 -2.54
N GLN A 250 31.19 -16.92 -2.22
CA GLN A 250 31.83 -17.17 -0.94
C GLN A 250 33.14 -16.38 -0.88
N HIS A 251 33.19 -15.33 -0.07
CA HIS A 251 34.46 -14.76 0.39
C HIS A 251 34.42 -14.55 1.91
N GLU A 252 35.53 -14.95 2.52
CA GLU A 252 35.83 -14.98 3.95
C GLU A 252 35.63 -13.62 4.66
N PRO A 253 35.41 -13.62 5.98
CA PRO A 253 35.13 -12.40 6.72
C PRO A 253 36.39 -11.54 6.82
N VAL A 254 36.41 -10.43 6.08
CA VAL A 254 37.40 -9.36 6.30
C VAL A 254 37.16 -8.78 7.69
N GLU A 255 38.15 -8.94 8.56
CA GLU A 255 38.18 -8.40 9.92
C GLU A 255 37.80 -6.90 9.92
N LYS A 256 36.67 -6.58 10.54
CA LYS A 256 36.30 -5.21 10.89
C LYS A 256 37.35 -4.66 11.86
N LYS A 257 38.25 -3.81 11.39
CA LYS A 257 38.95 -2.86 12.27
C LYS A 257 37.89 -1.93 12.88
N SER A 258 37.45 -2.25 14.08
CA SER A 258 36.61 -1.41 14.92
C SER A 258 37.40 -0.19 15.36
N ASN A 259 37.29 0.91 14.61
CA ASN A 259 37.47 2.21 15.23
C ASN A 259 36.28 2.42 16.17
N ASN A 260 36.46 2.06 17.44
CA ASN A 260 35.58 2.41 18.57
C ASN A 260 35.62 3.93 18.79
N GLU A 261 35.05 4.70 17.87
CA GLU A 261 34.46 5.96 18.25
C GLU A 261 33.09 5.61 18.80
N ASN A 262 32.83 5.92 20.08
CA ASN A 262 31.48 5.87 20.64
C ASN A 262 30.63 6.89 19.86
N ILE A 263 30.01 6.45 18.77
CA ILE A 263 29.08 7.28 18.02
C ILE A 263 27.84 7.41 18.92
N GLU A 264 27.74 8.52 19.64
CA GLU A 264 26.57 8.79 20.46
C GLU A 264 25.38 9.15 19.56
N PRO A 265 24.18 8.57 19.81
CA PRO A 265 22.98 8.98 19.12
C PRO A 265 22.69 10.46 19.41
N ILE A 266 22.29 11.20 18.38
CA ILE A 266 21.89 12.60 18.49
C ILE A 266 20.36 12.72 18.48
N ASP A 267 19.85 13.71 19.20
CA ASP A 267 18.42 14.03 19.20
C ASP A 267 17.96 14.48 17.80
N LEU A 268 16.69 14.23 17.48
CA LEU A 268 16.05 14.53 16.21
C LEU A 268 16.24 16.00 15.78
N VAL A 269 16.25 16.94 16.73
CA VAL A 269 16.41 18.38 16.43
C VAL A 269 17.84 18.78 16.05
N HIS A 270 18.82 17.89 16.27
CA HIS A 270 20.24 18.14 16.02
C HIS A 270 20.76 17.48 14.73
N VAL A 271 19.90 16.81 13.96
CA VAL A 271 20.27 16.22 12.67
C VAL A 271 20.72 17.29 11.67
N LYS A 272 21.70 16.95 10.84
CA LYS A 272 22.28 17.86 9.84
C LYS A 272 21.81 17.51 8.44
N LEU A 273 21.54 18.54 7.64
CA LEU A 273 21.17 18.36 6.24
C LEU A 273 22.26 17.62 5.46
N GLY A 274 21.86 16.68 4.61
CA GLY A 274 22.76 15.89 3.75
C GLY A 274 23.56 14.80 4.46
N GLN A 275 23.28 14.54 5.75
CA GLN A 275 23.88 13.44 6.50
C GLN A 275 22.94 12.23 6.58
N TYR A 276 23.52 11.05 6.74
CA TYR A 276 22.79 9.79 6.87
C TYR A 276 22.77 9.33 8.32
N TYR A 277 21.62 8.81 8.74
CA TYR A 277 21.38 8.36 10.10
C TYR A 277 20.58 7.07 10.11
N GLU A 278 20.93 6.18 11.03
CA GLU A 278 20.08 5.07 11.45
C GLU A 278 19.09 5.60 12.50
N LEU A 279 17.83 5.20 12.38
CA LEU A 279 16.76 5.65 13.25
C LEU A 279 16.65 4.76 14.48
N LEU A 280 16.78 5.34 15.67
CA LEU A 280 16.50 4.68 16.94
C LEU A 280 15.15 5.18 17.48
N VAL A 281 14.37 4.27 18.04
CA VAL A 281 12.99 4.56 18.46
C VAL A 281 12.79 4.13 19.91
N THR A 282 12.30 5.06 20.74
CA THR A 282 11.76 4.75 22.06
C THR A 282 10.25 4.94 22.04
N SER A 283 9.50 3.86 22.22
CA SER A 283 8.04 3.84 22.04
C SER A 283 7.29 3.68 23.36
N TYR A 284 6.03 4.14 23.38
CA TYR A 284 5.12 3.96 24.53
C TYR A 284 4.88 2.48 24.90
N ALA A 285 5.14 1.56 23.97
CA ALA A 285 5.01 0.12 24.19
C ALA A 285 6.23 -0.50 24.90
N GLY A 286 7.23 0.31 25.29
CA GLY A 286 8.38 -0.15 26.07
C GLY A 286 9.56 -0.65 25.22
N LEU A 287 9.67 -0.21 23.97
CA LEU A 287 10.93 -0.31 23.21
C LEU A 287 11.81 0.87 23.60
N TYR A 288 13.09 0.62 23.91
CA TYR A 288 14.05 1.62 24.34
C TYR A 288 15.34 1.48 23.52
N ARG A 289 15.58 2.47 22.65
CA ARG A 289 16.77 2.60 21.77
C ARG A 289 17.09 1.36 20.94
#